data_AF-V5ICQ0-F1
#
_entry.id   AF-V5ICQ0-F1
#
_cell.length_a   1.000
_cell.length_b   1.000
_cell.length_c   1.000
_cell.angle_alpha   90.00
_cell.angle_beta   90.00
_cell.angle_gamma   90.00
#
_symmetry.space_group_name_H-M   'P 1'
#
loop_
_entity.id
_entity.type
_entity.pdbx_description
1 polymer ?
#
loop_
_entity_poly.entity_id
_entity_poly.type
_entity_poly.pdbx_seq_one_letter_code
_entity_poly.pdbx_strand_id
1 'polypeptide(L)'
;MSVYFWSSVLICAMVAESLWAGPSTEYVVYPRFLQARGMNGTKLLQINEKITLHLEKSSVLAENLVVSTLNGNKQVDTLVDGREVEKDIYQDQSQMAAVSVTKKAETVEVRGSLGHTLRIAPLPLMGTL
;
A
#
# COMPACT_ATOMS: atom_id res chain seq x y z
N MET A 1 -45.20 20.33 10.80
CA MET A 1 -43.96 20.40 11.61
C MET A 1 -43.24 19.06 11.82
N SER A 2 -43.73 17.91 11.31
CA SER A 2 -43.11 16.59 11.55
C SER A 2 -42.01 16.20 10.55
N VAL A 3 -42.15 16.58 9.27
CA VAL A 3 -41.27 16.11 8.18
C VAL A 3 -39.86 16.73 8.22
N TYR A 4 -39.76 18.00 8.67
CA TYR A 4 -38.49 18.72 8.81
C TYR A 4 -37.62 18.18 9.95
N PHE A 5 -38.25 17.58 10.96
CA PHE A 5 -37.56 16.96 12.08
C PHE A 5 -36.82 15.70 11.62
N TRP A 6 -37.50 14.88 10.81
CA TRP A 6 -36.94 13.65 10.26
C TRP A 6 -35.83 13.94 9.25
N SER A 7 -35.98 14.97 8.41
CA SER A 7 -34.90 15.39 7.50
C SER A 7 -33.67 15.89 8.24
N SER A 8 -33.85 16.64 9.34
CA SER A 8 -32.72 17.12 10.15
C SER A 8 -31.93 15.97 10.78
N VAL A 9 -32.59 14.91 11.26
CA VAL A 9 -31.94 13.74 11.85
C VAL A 9 -31.14 12.97 10.79
N LEU A 10 -31.70 12.80 9.59
CA LEU A 10 -31.05 12.08 8.49
C LEU A 10 -29.80 12.81 7.97
N ILE A 11 -29.86 14.14 7.88
CA ILE A 11 -28.70 14.98 7.55
C ILE A 11 -27.63 14.90 8.65
N CYS A 12 -28.03 14.89 9.92
CA CYS A 12 -27.09 14.80 11.05
C CYS A 12 -26.32 13.47 11.06
N ALA A 13 -26.98 12.36 10.70
CA ALA A 13 -26.35 11.04 10.62
C ALA A 13 -25.26 10.98 9.52
N MET A 14 -25.53 11.52 8.32
CA MET A 14 -24.53 11.55 7.23
C MET A 14 -23.33 12.45 7.54
N VAL A 15 -23.55 13.58 8.23
CA VAL A 15 -22.47 14.48 8.64
C VAL A 15 -21.64 13.85 9.78
N ALA A 16 -22.27 13.08 10.67
CA ALA A 16 -21.55 12.36 11.73
C ALA A 16 -20.57 11.32 11.16
N GLU A 17 -20.95 10.57 10.13
CA GLU A 17 -20.07 9.57 9.51
C GLU A 17 -18.81 10.20 8.87
N SER A 18 -18.94 11.39 8.27
CA SER A 18 -17.80 12.09 7.67
C SER A 18 -16.83 12.70 8.70
N LEU A 19 -17.30 12.97 9.93
CA LEU A 19 -16.49 13.51 11.03
C LEU A 19 -15.69 12.45 11.81
N TRP A 20 -15.91 11.16 11.58
CA TRP A 20 -15.16 10.08 12.24
C TRP A 20 -13.86 9.71 11.53
N ALA A 21 -13.55 10.34 10.40
CA ALA A 21 -12.24 10.23 9.75
C ALA A 21 -11.19 10.99 10.59
N GLY A 22 -10.69 10.34 11.65
CA GLY A 22 -9.60 10.86 12.46
C GLY A 22 -8.31 11.07 11.66
N PRO A 23 -7.36 11.87 12.17
CA PRO A 23 -6.09 12.11 11.49
C PRO A 23 -5.35 10.79 11.21
N SER A 24 -4.88 10.62 9.97
CA SER A 24 -4.03 9.49 9.59
C SER A 24 -2.76 9.53 10.42
N THR A 25 -2.65 8.66 11.42
CA THR A 25 -1.45 8.61 12.26
C THR A 25 -0.38 7.82 11.53
N GLU A 26 0.75 8.47 11.26
CA GLU A 26 1.93 7.84 10.66
C GLU A 26 2.87 7.35 11.77
N TYR A 27 3.43 6.16 11.58
CA TYR A 27 4.35 5.55 12.52
C TYR A 27 5.59 5.04 11.79
N VAL A 28 6.76 5.30 12.34
CA VAL A 28 8.01 4.75 11.82
C VAL A 28 8.14 3.29 12.23
N VAL A 29 8.41 2.42 11.26
CA VAL A 29 8.61 0.98 11.45
C VAL A 29 9.91 0.52 10.79
N TYR A 30 10.47 -0.60 11.29
CA TYR A 30 11.68 -1.22 10.75
C TYR A 30 11.35 -2.63 10.27
N PRO A 31 10.85 -2.78 9.03
CA PRO A 31 10.39 -4.05 8.53
C PRO A 31 11.54 -5.05 8.39
N ARG A 32 11.27 -6.32 8.70
CA ARG A 32 12.21 -7.43 8.54
C ARG A 32 11.74 -8.34 7.43
N PHE A 33 12.59 -8.51 6.42
CA PHE A 33 12.34 -9.42 5.31
C PHE A 33 13.09 -10.73 5.55
N LEU A 34 12.33 -11.82 5.70
CA LEU A 34 12.84 -13.15 6.01
C LEU A 34 12.51 -14.10 4.86
N GLN A 35 13.48 -14.91 4.45
CA GLN A 35 13.29 -15.91 3.40
C GLN A 35 13.74 -17.28 3.91
N ALA A 36 12.85 -18.26 3.81
CA ALA A 36 13.16 -19.64 4.19
C ALA A 36 14.28 -20.21 3.30
N ARG A 37 15.16 -21.03 3.88
CA ARG A 37 16.29 -21.68 3.17
C ARG A 37 15.91 -22.96 2.41
N GLY A 38 14.64 -23.37 2.46
CA GLY A 38 14.13 -24.55 1.76
C GLY A 38 13.76 -24.28 0.29
N MET A 39 13.56 -25.34 -0.50
CA MET A 39 13.27 -25.26 -1.95
C MET A 39 12.05 -24.40 -2.31
N ASN A 40 11.01 -24.36 -1.47
CA ASN A 40 9.83 -23.53 -1.70
C ASN A 40 9.97 -22.09 -1.17
N GLY A 41 11.05 -21.78 -0.44
CA GLY A 41 11.51 -20.43 -0.12
C GLY A 41 10.44 -19.41 0.28
N THR A 42 9.54 -19.77 1.19
CA THR A 42 8.50 -18.87 1.74
C THR A 42 9.13 -17.58 2.21
N LYS A 43 8.54 -16.45 1.80
CA LYS A 43 8.98 -15.11 2.19
C LYS A 43 8.02 -14.56 3.23
N LEU A 44 8.57 -14.05 4.31
CA LEU A 44 7.83 -13.37 5.35
C LEU A 44 8.30 -11.93 5.44
N LEU A 45 7.36 -11.02 5.61
CA LEU A 45 7.64 -9.62 5.85
C LEU A 45 6.98 -9.21 7.16
N GLN A 46 7.80 -9.09 8.20
CA GLN A 46 7.36 -8.61 9.49
C GLN A 46 7.46 -7.09 9.51
N ILE A 47 6.33 -6.40 9.57
CA ILE A 47 6.28 -4.93 9.62
C ILE A 47 6.50 -4.45 11.05
N ASN A 48 5.82 -5.09 12.01
CA ASN A 48 5.95 -4.85 13.44
C ASN A 48 5.50 -6.11 14.21
N GLU A 49 5.33 -6.02 15.53
CA GLU A 49 4.91 -7.16 16.38
C GLU A 49 3.51 -7.70 16.06
N LYS A 50 2.65 -6.90 15.42
CA LYS A 50 1.24 -7.22 15.14
C LYS A 50 0.99 -7.63 13.69
N ILE A 51 1.80 -7.14 12.75
CA ILE A 51 1.60 -7.32 11.30
C ILE A 51 2.79 -8.09 10.74
N THR A 52 2.51 -9.33 10.32
CA THR A 52 3.43 -10.18 9.56
C THR A 52 2.72 -10.68 8.32
N LEU A 53 3.31 -10.42 7.16
CA LEU A 53 2.77 -10.84 5.87
C LEU A 53 3.45 -12.11 5.38
N HIS A 54 2.64 -13.04 4.88
CA HIS A 54 3.06 -14.23 4.15
C HIS A 54 3.05 -13.91 2.66
N LEU A 55 4.25 -13.70 2.11
CA LEU A 55 4.39 -13.14 0.77
C LEU A 55 4.32 -14.24 -0.29
N GLU A 56 3.29 -14.14 -1.13
CA GLU A 56 3.14 -14.90 -2.37
C GLU A 56 3.47 -14.01 -3.57
N LYS A 57 4.02 -14.60 -4.63
CA LYS A 57 4.32 -13.85 -5.85
C LYS A 57 3.01 -13.41 -6.51
N SER A 58 2.88 -12.13 -6.85
CA SER A 58 1.76 -11.68 -7.68
C SER A 58 1.95 -12.11 -9.13
N SER A 59 0.86 -12.44 -9.82
CA SER A 59 0.81 -12.88 -11.22
C SER A 59 -0.37 -12.25 -11.97
N VAL A 60 -0.77 -11.05 -11.56
CA VAL A 60 -2.02 -10.39 -11.96
C VAL A 60 -1.77 -9.17 -12.86
N LEU A 61 -0.51 -8.75 -13.03
CA LEU A 61 -0.20 -7.58 -13.84
C LEU A 61 -0.21 -7.91 -15.35
N ALA A 62 -0.72 -6.98 -16.15
CA ALA A 62 -0.66 -7.07 -17.60
C ALA A 62 0.79 -6.93 -18.09
N GLU A 63 1.12 -7.56 -19.22
CA GLU A 63 2.49 -7.49 -19.79
C GLU A 63 2.94 -6.07 -20.13
N ASN A 64 2.01 -5.21 -20.57
CA ASN A 64 2.28 -3.83 -20.93
C ASN A 64 1.35 -2.90 -20.14
N LEU A 65 1.93 -1.99 -19.37
CA LEU A 65 1.21 -1.00 -18.58
C LEU A 65 1.47 0.40 -19.15
N VAL A 66 0.43 1.23 -19.23
CA VAL A 66 0.59 2.66 -19.54
C VAL A 66 0.52 3.43 -18.23
N VAL A 67 1.62 4.10 -17.89
CA VAL A 67 1.72 4.94 -16.69
C VAL A 67 1.63 6.40 -17.12
N SER A 68 0.52 7.03 -16.78
CA SER A 68 0.28 8.46 -17.03
C SER A 68 0.77 9.28 -15.84
N THR A 69 1.75 10.15 -16.07
CA THR A 69 2.24 11.09 -15.07
C THR A 69 1.77 12.50 -15.42
N LEU A 70 1.19 13.20 -14.45
CA LEU A 70 0.76 14.59 -14.62
C LEU A 70 1.82 15.53 -14.04
N ASN A 71 2.38 16.41 -14.89
CA ASN A 71 3.30 17.46 -14.48
C ASN A 71 2.70 18.83 -14.85
N GLY A 72 1.99 19.43 -13.90
CA GLY A 72 1.15 20.61 -14.15
C GLY A 72 0.03 20.27 -15.14
N ASN A 73 0.02 20.95 -16.29
CA ASN A 73 -0.99 20.73 -17.35
C ASN A 73 -0.55 19.72 -18.42
N LYS A 74 0.66 19.14 -18.30
CA LYS A 74 1.18 18.17 -19.25
C LYS A 74 1.01 16.77 -18.70
N GLN A 75 0.32 15.92 -19.46
CA GLN A 75 0.28 14.49 -19.22
C GLN A 75 1.36 13.82 -20.07
N VAL A 76 2.15 12.95 -19.45
CA VAL A 76 3.15 12.12 -20.12
C VAL A 76 2.78 10.66 -19.88
N ASP A 77 2.49 9.95 -20.96
CA ASP A 77 2.17 8.52 -20.91
C ASP A 77 3.44 7.72 -21.23
N THR A 78 3.82 6.84 -20.30
CA THR A 78 5.00 5.98 -20.43
C THR A 78 4.57 4.53 -20.50
N LEU A 79 5.02 3.81 -21.53
CA LEU A 79 4.84 2.37 -21.61
C LEU A 79 5.86 1.69 -20.70
N VAL A 80 5.39 0.83 -19.81
CA VAL A 80 6.19 0.09 -18.84
C VAL A 80 5.95 -1.41 -19.03
N ASP A 81 7.02 -2.20 -19.03
CA ASP A 81 6.91 -3.66 -19.03
C ASP A 81 6.37 -4.11 -17.66
N GLY A 82 5.14 -4.58 -17.63
CA GLY A 82 4.48 -4.98 -16.41
C GLY A 82 5.07 -6.25 -15.81
N ARG A 83 5.78 -7.08 -16.59
CA ARG A 83 6.49 -8.26 -16.07
C ARG A 83 7.68 -7.84 -15.21
N GLU A 84 8.37 -6.77 -15.62
CA GLU A 84 9.45 -6.18 -14.84
C GLU A 84 8.95 -5.53 -13.55
N VAL A 85 7.73 -4.98 -13.55
CA VAL A 85 7.11 -4.47 -12.33
C VAL A 85 6.69 -5.63 -11.43
N GLU A 86 6.05 -6.65 -12.01
CA GLU A 86 5.51 -7.79 -11.30
C GLU A 86 6.56 -8.56 -10.51
N LYS A 87 7.80 -8.63 -11.00
CA LYS A 87 8.91 -9.37 -10.35
C LYS A 87 9.18 -8.98 -8.89
N ASP A 88 8.81 -7.77 -8.48
CA ASP A 88 9.00 -7.26 -7.13
C ASP A 88 7.69 -7.11 -6.34
N ILE A 89 6.54 -7.43 -6.94
CA ILE A 89 5.22 -7.39 -6.28
C ILE A 89 4.90 -8.73 -5.62
N TYR A 90 4.43 -8.63 -4.38
CA TYR A 90 3.95 -9.73 -3.55
C TYR A 90 2.58 -9.42 -2.99
N GLN A 91 1.81 -10.47 -2.71
CA GLN A 91 0.48 -10.37 -2.11
C GLN A 91 0.38 -11.30 -0.90
N ASP A 92 -0.44 -10.89 0.06
CA ASP A 92 -0.96 -11.75 1.14
C ASP A 92 -2.48 -11.62 1.11
N GLN A 93 -3.14 -12.62 0.52
CA GLN A 93 -4.58 -12.61 0.35
C GLN A 93 -5.33 -12.63 1.69
N SER A 94 -4.75 -13.28 2.71
CA SER A 94 -5.37 -13.38 4.04
C SER A 94 -5.46 -12.03 4.74
N GLN A 95 -4.45 -11.18 4.51
CA GLN A 95 -4.35 -9.83 5.06
C GLN A 95 -4.84 -8.75 4.08
N MET A 96 -5.29 -9.14 2.88
CA MET A 96 -5.65 -8.22 1.79
C MET A 96 -4.53 -7.20 1.47
N ALA A 97 -3.27 -7.65 1.57
CA ALA A 97 -2.10 -6.80 1.43
C ALA A 97 -1.42 -7.02 0.07
N ALA A 98 -0.90 -5.93 -0.50
CA ALA A 98 -0.12 -5.95 -1.73
C ALA A 98 1.08 -5.03 -1.56
N VAL A 99 2.29 -5.60 -1.64
CA VAL A 99 3.54 -4.88 -1.37
C VAL A 99 4.57 -5.12 -2.48
N SER A 100 5.28 -4.07 -2.84
CA SER A 100 6.52 -4.11 -3.59
C SER A 100 7.70 -4.21 -2.63
N VAL A 101 8.58 -5.16 -2.86
CA VAL A 101 9.81 -5.35 -2.07
C VAL A 101 11.00 -5.28 -3.01
N THR A 102 11.75 -4.18 -2.95
CA THR A 102 12.94 -3.96 -3.78
C THR A 102 14.20 -4.08 -2.93
N LYS A 103 15.12 -4.95 -3.32
CA LYS A 103 16.44 -5.05 -2.69
C LYS A 103 17.39 -4.05 -3.35
N LYS A 104 17.98 -3.14 -2.57
CA LYS A 104 19.01 -2.20 -3.03
C LYS A 104 20.29 -2.44 -2.24
N ALA A 105 21.33 -2.97 -2.87
CA ALA A 105 22.59 -3.32 -2.21
C ALA A 105 22.36 -4.11 -0.89
N GLU A 106 22.49 -3.45 0.27
CA GLU A 106 22.29 -4.05 1.60
C GLU A 106 20.96 -3.67 2.27
N THR A 107 20.09 -2.91 1.60
CA THR A 107 18.80 -2.47 2.14
C THR A 107 17.62 -3.10 1.40
N VAL A 108 16.49 -3.20 2.12
CA VAL A 108 15.21 -3.63 1.58
C VAL A 108 14.26 -2.45 1.68
N GLU A 109 13.76 -1.99 0.53
CA GLU A 109 12.70 -0.99 0.47
C GLU A 109 11.36 -1.69 0.27
N VAL A 110 10.37 -1.25 1.04
CA VAL A 110 9.01 -1.79 1.00
C VAL A 110 8.02 -0.66 0.77
N ARG A 111 7.12 -0.88 -0.19
CA ARG A 111 6.00 0.03 -0.51
C ARG A 111 4.73 -0.79 -0.69
N GLY A 112 3.58 -0.29 -0.26
CA GLY A 112 2.30 -0.91 -0.62
C GLY A 112 1.23 -0.83 0.47
N SER A 113 0.12 -1.52 0.24
CA SER A 113 -0.98 -1.63 1.19
C SER A 113 -0.76 -2.80 2.14
N LEU A 114 -1.09 -2.59 3.41
CA LEU A 114 -1.08 -3.59 4.48
C LEU A 114 -2.52 -3.96 4.87
N GLY A 115 -3.41 -4.05 3.88
CA GLY A 115 -4.86 -4.16 4.04
C GLY A 115 -5.59 -2.91 3.59
N HIS A 116 -6.79 -2.69 4.13
CA HIS A 116 -7.71 -1.62 3.70
C HIS A 116 -7.42 -0.22 4.24
N THR A 117 -6.68 -0.11 5.35
CA THR A 117 -6.54 1.15 6.12
C THR A 117 -5.09 1.58 6.30
N LEU A 118 -4.14 0.66 6.11
CA LEU A 118 -2.72 0.89 6.36
C LEU A 118 -1.93 0.79 5.07
N ARG A 119 -0.95 1.69 4.93
CA ARG A 119 0.02 1.70 3.84
C ARG A 119 1.42 1.81 4.44
N ILE A 120 2.39 1.18 3.80
CA ILE A 120 3.81 1.37 4.08
C ILE A 120 4.49 2.08 2.92
N ALA A 121 5.41 2.98 3.26
CA ALA A 121 6.30 3.63 2.32
C ALA A 121 7.68 3.81 2.99
N PRO A 122 8.77 3.87 2.20
CA PRO A 122 10.07 4.25 2.71
C PRO A 122 9.98 5.64 3.31
N LEU A 123 10.69 5.85 4.41
CA LEU A 123 10.91 7.19 4.92
C LEU A 123 11.57 8.01 3.80
N PRO A 124 11.05 9.20 3.48
CA PRO A 124 11.77 10.11 2.62
C PRO A 124 13.13 10.34 3.29
N LEU A 125 14.20 10.01 2.58
CA LEU A 125 15.51 10.51 2.96
C LEU A 125 15.37 12.04 2.92
N MET A 126 15.26 12.67 4.10
CA MET A 126 15.46 14.10 4.20
C MET A 126 16.87 14.32 3.67
N GLY A 127 16.97 14.79 2.43
CA GLY A 127 18.25 15.16 1.85
C GLY A 127 18.89 16.19 2.78
N THR A 128 19.90 15.77 3.53
CA THR A 128 20.90 16.71 4.01
C THR A 128 21.68 17.18 2.79
N LEU A 129 21.36 18.42 2.39
CA LEU A 129 22.12 19.39 1.57
C LEU A 129 22.32 19.07 0.09
#